data_AF-A0A7Y7V6V5-F1
#
_entry.id   AF-A0A7Y7V6V5-F1
#
_cell.length_a   1.000
_cell.length_b   1.000
_cell.length_c   1.000
_cell.angle_alpha   90.00
_cell.angle_beta   90.00
_cell.angle_gamma   90.00
#
_symmetry.space_group_name_H-M   'P 1'
#
loop_
_entity.id
_entity.type
_entity.pdbx_description
1 polymer ?
#
loop_
_entity_poly.entity_id
_entity_poly.type
_entity_poly.pdbx_seq_one_letter_code
_entity_poly.pdbx_strand_id
1 'polypeptide(L)'
;MNTVLPRIPLGASDAPTLAPQPETPSLLAPTPDIGQQTHTLFNEANVLIKREVETWQDSAGNYHSASMTHIVTGDQADNIKITAHDSRTLTAIINGKTYPFPMPESTDLHMINIETQGGNDSVVIGPGVKAPVRIITGDGNDRVKTGAGYARVNGGSGNDSIHLGSGGGIALGGDGDDRMRAGTGSAVLSGGKGNDVLHAGKGANHRLVYLNGDQGNDQLYAGAGINVLNGGRGDDKLVGARKTTFYAGAGHDVIHSTSKKDRIYAKASDKIHHNGPSNVTFMEVKDVGRKGLKIEGKPEFIDAVQDVLDQLRGSPVGQRMLEQMDDFVDDIRSPVTLRESADMNASYYYFRNAYSDALSAWQSSQFQSESELGYIKNEVPGAVATHAEIELQTFHFGQQLSTTPMLALQHELAHAFNGATGTYQPGNQQAFGLDGSPIERYGQPVFVNNVEYQALGLAIEDGELFDHDNNPLTRPTTLNPSPFTENALRQEMGVPLRDRYLWDEAPHAV
;
A
#
# COMPACT_ATOMS: atom_id res chain seq x y z
N MET A 1 60.52 -65.48 24.50
CA MET A 1 59.52 -66.00 23.54
C MET A 1 58.27 -66.35 24.33
N ASN A 2 57.11 -65.89 23.85
CA ASN A 2 55.74 -66.14 24.32
C ASN A 2 55.43 -65.92 25.80
N THR A 3 54.65 -64.88 26.07
CA THR A 3 53.55 -64.95 27.05
C THR A 3 52.39 -64.04 26.64
N VAL A 4 51.20 -64.56 26.94
CA VAL A 4 49.87 -64.21 26.47
C VAL A 4 49.36 -62.90 27.10
N LEU A 5 48.61 -62.11 26.31
CA LEU A 5 47.91 -60.90 26.71
C LEU A 5 46.70 -61.17 27.62
N PRO A 6 46.42 -60.31 28.61
CA PRO A 6 45.06 -60.05 29.08
C PRO A 6 44.51 -58.72 28.54
N ARG A 7 43.20 -58.72 28.24
CA ARG A 7 42.40 -57.59 27.77
C ARG A 7 42.26 -56.50 28.85
N ILE A 8 42.42 -55.23 28.44
CA ILE A 8 42.05 -54.03 29.21
C ILE A 8 40.77 -53.46 28.55
N PRO A 9 39.75 -53.02 29.31
CA PRO A 9 38.56 -52.40 28.74
C PRO A 9 38.90 -51.03 28.15
N LEU A 10 38.45 -50.75 26.93
CA LEU A 10 38.46 -49.41 26.35
C LEU A 10 37.46 -48.54 27.11
N GLY A 11 37.97 -47.60 27.91
CA GLY A 11 37.20 -46.47 28.40
C GLY A 11 36.75 -45.61 27.23
N ALA A 12 35.47 -45.24 27.24
CA ALA A 12 34.87 -44.33 26.27
C ALA A 12 35.59 -42.99 26.29
N SER A 13 35.85 -42.43 25.11
CA SER A 13 36.37 -41.08 24.94
C SER A 13 35.29 -40.06 25.32
N ASP A 14 35.62 -39.15 26.23
CA ASP A 14 34.83 -37.96 26.53
C ASP A 14 34.80 -37.04 25.29
N ALA A 15 33.72 -37.13 24.52
CA ALA A 15 33.31 -36.08 23.60
C ALA A 15 32.67 -34.95 24.43
N PRO A 16 32.98 -33.67 24.18
CA PRO A 16 32.33 -32.57 24.87
C PRO A 16 30.83 -32.62 24.58
N THR A 17 30.05 -32.75 25.64
CA THR A 17 28.60 -32.67 25.63
C THR A 17 28.18 -31.32 25.04
N LEU A 18 27.58 -31.36 23.85
CA LEU A 18 26.80 -30.24 23.32
C LEU A 18 25.76 -29.86 24.37
N ALA A 19 25.71 -28.58 24.72
CA ALA A 19 24.63 -28.03 25.53
C ALA A 19 23.28 -28.43 24.89
N PRO A 20 22.25 -28.77 25.69
CA PRO A 20 20.95 -29.13 25.15
C PRO A 20 20.46 -28.00 24.26
N GLN A 21 20.08 -28.34 23.02
CA GLN A 21 19.30 -27.47 22.15
C GLN A 21 18.07 -27.00 22.95
N PRO A 22 17.65 -25.72 22.87
CA PRO A 22 16.36 -25.33 23.41
C PRO A 22 15.32 -26.26 22.82
N GLU A 23 14.54 -26.91 23.68
CA GLU A 23 13.47 -27.80 23.24
C GLU A 23 12.57 -27.02 22.27
N THR A 24 12.43 -27.51 21.04
CA THR A 24 11.33 -27.12 20.16
C THR A 24 10.04 -27.42 20.92
N PRO A 25 9.20 -26.43 21.24
CA PRO A 25 7.90 -26.70 21.85
C PRO A 25 7.13 -27.63 20.92
N SER A 26 6.77 -28.80 21.42
CA SER A 26 5.80 -29.68 20.78
C SER A 26 4.46 -28.94 20.75
N LEU A 27 4.11 -28.33 19.62
CA LEU A 27 2.85 -27.62 19.39
C LEU A 27 1.69 -28.59 19.09
N LEU A 28 1.42 -29.53 19.99
CA LEU A 28 0.19 -30.34 19.92
C LEU A 28 -0.45 -30.42 21.30
N ALA A 29 -1.12 -29.33 21.69
CA ALA A 29 -2.40 -29.47 22.38
C ALA A 29 -3.44 -29.91 21.34
N PRO A 30 -4.39 -30.81 21.67
CA PRO A 30 -5.39 -31.31 20.73
C PRO A 30 -6.35 -30.23 20.19
N THR A 31 -6.28 -29.01 20.73
CA THR A 31 -6.87 -27.77 20.21
C THR A 31 -5.81 -26.67 20.26
N PRO A 32 -5.52 -25.96 19.15
CA PRO A 32 -4.69 -24.77 19.19
C PRO A 32 -5.31 -23.72 20.13
N ASP A 33 -4.51 -23.09 20.98
CA ASP A 33 -4.97 -21.95 21.78
C ASP A 33 -5.32 -20.80 20.82
N ILE A 34 -6.59 -20.41 20.78
CA ILE A 34 -7.08 -19.28 20.01
C ILE A 34 -6.61 -17.98 20.68
N GLY A 35 -6.11 -17.05 19.89
CA GLY A 35 -5.64 -15.74 20.33
C GLY A 35 -4.19 -15.46 19.94
N GLN A 36 -3.67 -14.34 20.46
CA GLN A 36 -2.32 -13.87 20.19
C GLN A 36 -1.34 -14.39 21.24
N GLN A 37 -0.21 -14.93 20.77
CA GLN A 37 0.88 -15.43 21.62
C GLN A 37 2.21 -14.81 21.18
N THR A 38 3.02 -14.35 22.14
CA THR A 38 4.37 -13.83 21.89
C THR A 38 5.42 -14.78 22.45
N HIS A 39 6.37 -15.17 21.60
CA HIS A 39 7.47 -16.07 21.90
C HIS A 39 8.80 -15.36 21.68
N THR A 40 9.55 -15.11 22.75
CA THR A 40 10.93 -14.60 22.62
C THR A 40 11.84 -15.72 22.17
N LEU A 41 12.50 -15.55 21.02
CA LEU A 41 13.46 -16.52 20.48
C LEU A 41 14.88 -16.19 20.93
N PHE A 42 15.24 -14.91 20.90
CA PHE A 42 16.52 -14.39 21.37
C PHE A 42 16.32 -13.02 22.02
N ASN A 43 16.99 -12.78 23.14
CA ASN A 43 16.99 -11.48 23.83
C ASN A 43 18.39 -11.22 24.38
N GLU A 44 19.15 -10.43 23.64
CA GLU A 44 20.51 -10.02 23.95
C GLU A 44 20.59 -8.50 23.97
N ALA A 45 21.67 -7.93 24.53
CA ALA A 45 21.77 -6.50 24.85
C ALA A 45 21.33 -5.55 23.72
N ASN A 46 21.65 -5.87 22.45
CA ASN A 46 21.33 -5.04 21.28
C ASN A 46 20.52 -5.81 20.22
N VAL A 47 20.01 -6.99 20.53
CA VAL A 47 19.28 -7.83 19.56
C VAL A 47 18.11 -8.50 20.26
N LEU A 48 16.90 -8.14 19.85
CA LEU A 48 15.67 -8.82 20.23
C LEU A 48 15.09 -9.53 19.01
N ILE A 49 14.91 -10.84 19.10
CA ILE A 49 14.16 -11.62 18.12
C ILE A 49 12.99 -12.27 18.84
N LYS A 50 11.77 -11.86 18.47
CA LYS A 50 10.52 -12.42 18.99
C LYS A 50 9.61 -12.85 17.86
N ARG A 51 8.69 -13.76 18.16
CA ARG A 51 7.63 -14.19 17.25
C ARG A 51 6.27 -13.93 17.88
N GLU A 52 5.43 -13.25 17.15
CA GLU A 52 4.00 -13.13 17.45
C GLU A 52 3.25 -14.13 16.57
N VAL A 53 2.35 -14.90 17.16
CA VAL A 53 1.49 -15.86 16.47
C VAL A 53 0.06 -15.54 16.85
N GLU A 54 -0.80 -15.39 15.86
CA GLU A 54 -2.24 -15.27 16.06
C GLU A 54 -2.90 -16.52 15.48
N THR A 55 -3.76 -17.16 16.27
CA THR A 55 -4.52 -18.33 15.84
C THR A 55 -6.00 -18.04 16.00
N TRP A 56 -6.79 -18.31 14.96
CA TRP A 56 -8.24 -18.13 14.97
C TRP A 56 -8.95 -19.33 14.35
N GLN A 57 -10.25 -19.42 14.60
CA GLN A 57 -11.11 -20.43 14.02
C GLN A 57 -12.11 -19.75 13.08
N ASP A 58 -12.23 -20.26 11.85
CA ASP A 58 -13.26 -19.78 10.92
C ASP A 58 -14.65 -20.27 11.33
N SER A 59 -15.70 -19.75 10.69
CA SER A 59 -17.08 -20.17 10.95
C SER A 59 -17.40 -21.61 10.54
N ALA A 60 -16.48 -22.32 9.86
CA ALA A 60 -16.59 -23.75 9.58
C ALA A 60 -15.88 -24.62 10.63
N GLY A 61 -15.22 -24.01 11.61
CA GLY A 61 -14.47 -24.72 12.64
C GLY A 61 -13.02 -25.04 12.26
N ASN A 62 -12.52 -24.56 11.10
CA ASN A 62 -11.14 -24.74 10.69
C ASN A 62 -10.23 -23.76 11.45
N TYR A 63 -9.06 -24.24 11.86
CA TYR A 63 -8.05 -23.41 12.52
C TYR A 63 -7.10 -22.81 11.49
N HIS A 64 -6.83 -21.51 11.66
CA HIS A 64 -5.89 -20.73 10.86
C HIS A 64 -4.87 -20.08 11.77
N SER A 65 -3.70 -19.76 11.22
CA SER A 65 -2.71 -18.96 11.93
C SER A 65 -1.93 -18.02 11.04
N ALA A 66 -1.60 -16.87 11.61
CA ALA A 66 -0.68 -15.89 11.06
C ALA A 66 0.47 -15.70 12.05
N SER A 67 1.65 -15.35 11.56
CA SER A 67 2.75 -15.03 12.45
C SER A 67 3.69 -13.96 11.91
N MET A 68 4.27 -13.20 12.82
CA MET A 68 5.27 -12.18 12.53
C MET A 68 6.52 -12.46 13.36
N THR A 69 7.69 -12.55 12.71
CA THR A 69 8.97 -12.56 13.40
C THR A 69 9.55 -11.15 13.40
N HIS A 70 9.70 -10.57 14.58
CA HIS A 70 10.34 -9.28 14.79
C HIS A 70 11.82 -9.48 15.07
N ILE A 71 12.65 -8.72 14.38
CA ILE A 71 14.10 -8.58 14.60
C ILE A 71 14.33 -7.10 14.88
N VAL A 72 14.68 -6.78 16.12
CA VAL A 72 14.89 -5.41 16.57
C VAL A 72 16.34 -5.27 17.01
N THR A 73 17.04 -4.28 16.47
CA THR A 73 18.38 -3.87 16.90
C THR A 73 18.36 -2.45 17.46
N GLY A 74 19.49 -1.92 17.92
CA GLY A 74 19.55 -0.64 18.65
C GLY A 74 20.23 0.46 17.83
N ASP A 75 20.44 1.64 18.42
CA ASP A 75 20.93 2.86 17.74
C ASP A 75 22.39 2.83 17.21
N GLN A 76 22.97 1.65 16.99
CA GLN A 76 24.32 1.50 16.42
C GLN A 76 24.19 0.99 15.00
N ALA A 77 25.19 1.32 14.16
CA ALA A 77 25.27 0.75 12.83
C ALA A 77 25.25 -0.80 12.88
N ASP A 78 24.21 -1.38 12.31
CA ASP A 78 23.92 -2.80 12.31
C ASP A 78 24.01 -3.41 10.91
N ASN A 79 24.60 -4.60 10.83
CA ASN A 79 24.66 -5.38 9.60
C ASN A 79 23.82 -6.64 9.74
N ILE A 80 22.65 -6.64 9.10
CA ILE A 80 21.65 -7.68 9.18
C ILE A 80 21.55 -8.38 7.82
N LYS A 81 21.67 -9.71 7.82
CA LYS A 81 21.43 -10.54 6.65
C LYS A 81 20.46 -11.67 6.96
N ILE A 82 19.38 -11.77 6.21
CA ILE A 82 18.42 -12.88 6.31
C ILE A 82 18.65 -13.86 5.17
N THR A 83 18.88 -15.13 5.49
CA THR A 83 19.09 -16.19 4.48
C THR A 83 18.14 -17.35 4.70
N ALA A 84 17.60 -17.90 3.61
CA ALA A 84 16.91 -19.18 3.63
C ALA A 84 17.92 -20.33 3.56
N HIS A 85 17.86 -21.24 4.51
CA HIS A 85 18.66 -22.46 4.51
C HIS A 85 17.90 -23.60 3.81
N ASP A 86 16.61 -23.72 4.11
CA ASP A 86 15.66 -24.65 3.50
C ASP A 86 14.24 -24.04 3.57
N SER A 87 13.20 -24.81 3.22
CA SER A 87 11.81 -24.32 3.23
C SER A 87 11.25 -24.06 4.63
N ARG A 88 11.91 -24.49 5.70
CA ARG A 88 11.42 -24.41 7.08
C ARG A 88 12.33 -23.65 8.03
N THR A 89 13.52 -23.22 7.59
CA THR A 89 14.48 -22.54 8.47
C THR A 89 15.08 -21.32 7.78
N LEU A 90 14.91 -20.17 8.43
CA LEU A 90 15.62 -18.95 8.10
C LEU A 90 16.72 -18.69 9.11
N THR A 91 17.68 -17.86 8.72
CA THR A 91 18.79 -17.47 9.57
C THR A 91 18.99 -15.97 9.45
N ALA A 92 18.96 -15.27 10.59
CA ALA A 92 19.45 -13.91 10.71
C ALA A 92 20.93 -13.93 11.08
N ILE A 93 21.75 -13.22 10.33
CA ILE A 93 23.15 -12.94 10.67
C ILE A 93 23.20 -11.46 11.03
N ILE A 94 23.41 -11.15 12.29
CA ILE A 94 23.41 -9.78 12.83
C ILE A 94 24.79 -9.51 13.40
N ASN A 95 25.51 -8.53 12.83
CA ASN A 95 26.87 -8.16 13.23
C ASN A 95 27.84 -9.36 13.30
N GLY A 96 27.66 -10.32 12.38
CA GLY A 96 28.45 -11.55 12.26
C GLY A 96 27.99 -12.71 13.15
N LYS A 97 27.06 -12.50 14.09
CA LYS A 97 26.48 -13.55 14.92
C LYS A 97 25.23 -14.15 14.26
N THR A 98 25.05 -15.46 14.41
CA THR A 98 24.02 -16.22 13.71
C THR A 98 22.86 -16.57 14.65
N TYR A 99 21.64 -16.33 14.17
CA TYR A 99 20.38 -16.56 14.86
C TYR A 99 19.43 -17.35 13.94
N PRO A 100 19.40 -18.69 14.02
CA PRO A 100 18.45 -19.50 13.26
C PRO A 100 17.05 -19.36 13.87
N PHE A 101 16.03 -19.27 13.02
CA PHE A 101 14.63 -19.27 13.46
C PHE A 101 13.74 -20.07 12.49
N PRO A 102 12.81 -20.88 13.01
CA PRO A 102 11.98 -21.75 12.17
C PRO A 102 10.91 -20.95 11.42
N MET A 103 10.47 -21.37 10.25
CA MET A 103 9.22 -20.91 9.64
C MET A 103 8.05 -21.69 10.26
N PRO A 104 6.86 -21.08 10.43
CA PRO A 104 5.67 -21.78 10.93
C PRO A 104 5.29 -22.97 10.04
N GLU A 105 4.68 -24.01 10.66
CA GLU A 105 4.22 -25.21 9.93
C GLU A 105 2.99 -24.95 9.06
N SER A 106 2.09 -24.06 9.53
CA SER A 106 0.99 -23.50 8.74
C SER A 106 1.51 -22.31 7.92
N THR A 107 1.23 -22.33 6.62
CA THR A 107 1.77 -21.36 5.66
C THR A 107 0.77 -20.27 5.29
N ASP A 108 -0.38 -20.16 5.97
CA ASP A 108 -1.43 -19.22 5.58
C ASP A 108 -0.85 -17.80 5.48
N LEU A 109 -0.14 -17.31 6.51
CA LEU A 109 0.58 -16.03 6.49
C LEU A 109 1.80 -15.99 7.46
N HIS A 110 3.02 -15.76 6.96
CA HIS A 110 4.20 -15.42 7.79
C HIS A 110 4.92 -14.18 7.28
N MET A 111 5.24 -13.25 8.18
CA MET A 111 5.99 -12.02 7.87
C MET A 111 7.25 -11.87 8.72
N ILE A 112 8.25 -11.19 8.17
CA ILE A 112 9.46 -10.79 8.90
C ILE A 112 9.46 -9.28 9.05
N ASN A 113 9.56 -8.78 10.27
CA ASN A 113 9.64 -7.36 10.59
C ASN A 113 11.03 -7.04 11.15
N ILE A 114 11.72 -6.08 10.56
CA ILE A 114 13.08 -5.65 10.94
C ILE A 114 13.03 -4.16 11.30
N GLU A 115 13.53 -3.81 12.49
CA GLU A 115 13.60 -2.43 12.98
C GLU A 115 15.01 -2.18 13.55
N THR A 116 15.76 -1.23 12.98
CA THR A 116 17.16 -0.97 13.39
C THR A 116 17.37 0.32 14.16
N GLN A 117 16.33 1.13 14.33
CA GLN A 117 16.32 2.39 15.11
C GLN A 117 17.23 3.48 14.54
N GLY A 118 18.55 3.36 14.66
CA GLY A 118 19.45 4.36 14.11
C GLY A 118 20.89 3.89 14.00
N GLY A 119 21.74 4.73 13.39
CA GLY A 119 23.04 4.31 12.89
C GLY A 119 22.98 4.04 11.40
N ASN A 120 24.14 3.91 10.73
CA ASN A 120 24.16 3.60 9.30
C ASN A 120 24.05 2.09 9.09
N ASP A 121 22.85 1.61 8.83
CA ASP A 121 22.50 0.21 8.82
C ASP A 121 22.62 -0.43 7.44
N SER A 122 22.80 -1.75 7.43
CA SER A 122 22.84 -2.57 6.22
C SER A 122 21.95 -3.79 6.39
N VAL A 123 20.79 -3.78 5.75
CA VAL A 123 19.83 -4.89 5.78
C VAL A 123 19.78 -5.58 4.42
N VAL A 124 20.13 -6.87 4.37
CA VAL A 124 20.11 -7.69 3.15
C VAL A 124 19.25 -8.92 3.32
N ILE A 125 18.13 -8.96 2.61
CA ILE A 125 17.28 -10.14 2.50
C ILE A 125 17.75 -10.99 1.32
N GLY A 126 18.08 -12.25 1.59
CA GLY A 126 18.56 -13.18 0.59
C GLY A 126 17.53 -13.45 -0.51
N PRO A 127 17.95 -13.69 -1.76
CA PRO A 127 17.04 -13.89 -2.89
C PRO A 127 16.16 -15.14 -2.76
N GLY A 128 16.54 -16.11 -1.91
CA GLY A 128 15.72 -17.29 -1.61
C GLY A 128 14.61 -17.06 -0.57
N VAL A 129 14.60 -15.91 0.11
CA VAL A 129 13.58 -15.58 1.11
C VAL A 129 12.34 -15.08 0.38
N LYS A 130 11.26 -15.87 0.46
CA LYS A 130 9.95 -15.59 -0.15
C LYS A 130 8.94 -14.98 0.81
N ALA A 131 9.20 -15.08 2.12
CA ALA A 131 8.36 -14.46 3.13
C ALA A 131 8.31 -12.94 2.91
N PRO A 132 7.13 -12.30 3.00
CA PRO A 132 7.04 -10.85 2.99
C PRO A 132 7.86 -10.24 4.12
N VAL A 133 8.46 -9.08 3.85
CA VAL A 133 9.29 -8.35 4.81
C VAL A 133 8.78 -6.94 5.02
N ARG A 134 8.85 -6.47 6.26
CA ARG A 134 8.73 -5.06 6.64
C ARG A 134 10.06 -4.64 7.25
N ILE A 135 10.62 -3.52 6.80
CA ILE A 135 11.92 -3.02 7.22
C ILE A 135 11.78 -1.52 7.53
N ILE A 136 12.13 -1.11 8.73
CA ILE A 136 12.32 0.29 9.11
C ILE A 136 13.76 0.44 9.57
N THR A 137 14.53 1.34 8.95
CA THR A 137 15.93 1.54 9.34
C THR A 137 16.13 2.73 10.29
N GLY A 138 15.39 3.81 10.11
CA GLY A 138 15.30 4.91 11.08
C GLY A 138 16.32 6.00 10.80
N ASP A 139 17.09 6.45 11.78
CA ASP A 139 18.05 7.55 11.58
C ASP A 139 19.41 7.03 11.08
N GLY A 140 19.85 7.40 9.88
CA GLY A 140 21.12 6.94 9.33
C GLY A 140 21.22 7.07 7.81
N ASN A 141 22.37 6.73 7.24
CA ASN A 141 22.49 6.54 5.80
C ASN A 141 22.52 5.05 5.51
N ASP A 142 21.34 4.50 5.34
CA ASP A 142 21.07 3.08 5.39
C ASP A 142 21.12 2.42 4.02
N ARG A 143 21.34 1.11 4.04
CA ARG A 143 21.40 0.29 2.83
C ARG A 143 20.48 -0.89 2.97
N VAL A 144 19.40 -0.88 2.20
CA VAL A 144 18.43 -1.97 2.20
C VAL A 144 18.43 -2.68 0.85
N LYS A 145 18.54 -4.00 0.88
CA LYS A 145 18.30 -4.84 -0.30
C LYS A 145 17.33 -5.97 0.03
N THR A 146 16.21 -6.05 -0.68
CA THR A 146 15.16 -7.05 -0.41
C THR A 146 15.23 -8.25 -1.35
N GLY A 147 14.52 -9.32 -0.97
CA GLY A 147 14.60 -10.66 -1.59
C GLY A 147 13.49 -10.94 -2.60
N ALA A 148 13.03 -12.20 -2.65
CA ALA A 148 11.97 -12.61 -3.57
C ALA A 148 10.56 -12.40 -3.02
N GLY A 149 10.40 -12.23 -1.71
CA GLY A 149 9.14 -11.85 -1.08
C GLY A 149 8.78 -10.39 -1.31
N TYR A 150 7.49 -10.07 -1.13
CA TYR A 150 7.00 -8.70 -1.13
C TYR A 150 7.62 -7.89 0.01
N ALA A 151 8.06 -6.67 -0.26
CA ALA A 151 8.75 -5.85 0.72
C ALA A 151 8.00 -4.53 1.02
N ARG A 152 8.05 -4.11 2.27
CA ARG A 152 7.71 -2.75 2.70
C ARG A 152 8.93 -2.17 3.39
N VAL A 153 9.48 -1.08 2.87
CA VAL A 153 10.71 -0.47 3.39
C VAL A 153 10.45 1.00 3.68
N ASN A 154 10.85 1.46 4.87
CA ASN A 154 10.95 2.87 5.20
C ASN A 154 12.41 3.15 5.60
N GLY A 155 13.09 4.01 4.83
CA GLY A 155 14.48 4.42 5.09
C GLY A 155 14.57 5.26 6.36
N GLY A 156 13.79 6.33 6.42
CA GLY A 156 13.71 7.19 7.60
C GLY A 156 14.47 8.48 7.36
N SER A 157 15.36 8.85 8.26
CA SER A 157 16.15 10.09 8.14
C SER A 157 17.55 9.78 7.65
N GLY A 158 18.06 10.53 6.67
CA GLY A 158 19.40 10.42 6.11
C GLY A 158 19.38 9.97 4.65
N ASN A 159 20.56 9.86 4.03
CA ASN A 159 20.66 9.57 2.60
C ASN A 159 20.73 8.05 2.38
N ASP A 160 19.58 7.44 2.14
CA ASP A 160 19.40 6.01 2.06
C ASP A 160 19.61 5.44 0.66
N SER A 161 19.91 4.14 0.63
CA SER A 161 20.05 3.37 -0.60
C SER A 161 19.19 2.12 -0.52
N ILE A 162 18.01 2.17 -1.13
CA ILE A 162 17.01 1.09 -1.08
C ILE A 162 16.91 0.38 -2.43
N HIS A 163 17.07 -0.95 -2.44
CA HIS A 163 16.91 -1.78 -3.62
C HIS A 163 15.92 -2.92 -3.35
N LEU A 164 14.71 -2.79 -3.88
CA LEU A 164 13.70 -3.84 -3.84
C LEU A 164 14.09 -5.03 -4.73
N GLY A 165 13.68 -6.22 -4.33
CA GLY A 165 14.02 -7.46 -5.04
C GLY A 165 13.00 -7.85 -6.13
N SER A 166 12.84 -9.16 -6.34
CA SER A 166 11.97 -9.68 -7.40
C SER A 166 10.50 -9.77 -7.01
N GLY A 167 10.21 -9.79 -5.70
CA GLY A 167 8.85 -9.75 -5.18
C GLY A 167 8.18 -8.38 -5.32
N GLY A 168 8.95 -7.34 -5.66
CA GLY A 168 8.43 -5.98 -5.66
C GLY A 168 8.20 -5.45 -4.25
N GLY A 169 7.42 -4.38 -4.13
CA GLY A 169 7.12 -3.80 -2.83
C GLY A 169 6.84 -2.31 -2.84
N ILE A 170 6.74 -1.76 -1.63
CA ILE A 170 6.66 -0.34 -1.37
C ILE A 170 7.96 0.06 -0.68
N ALA A 171 8.57 1.16 -1.13
CA ALA A 171 9.66 1.79 -0.41
C ALA A 171 9.43 3.29 -0.29
N LEU A 172 9.68 3.82 0.89
CA LEU A 172 9.81 5.24 1.18
C LEU A 172 11.28 5.52 1.48
N GLY A 173 11.86 6.54 0.84
CA GLY A 173 13.18 7.06 1.19
C GLY A 173 13.11 7.75 2.55
N GLY A 174 12.38 8.87 2.60
CA GLY A 174 12.11 9.60 3.82
C GLY A 174 12.70 11.00 3.75
N ASP A 175 13.43 11.43 4.77
CA ASP A 175 14.12 12.72 4.76
C ASP A 175 15.58 12.50 4.33
N GLY A 176 16.04 13.06 3.21
CA GLY A 176 17.42 12.93 2.73
C GLY A 176 17.51 12.84 1.20
N ASP A 177 18.72 12.87 0.65
CA ASP A 177 18.94 12.65 -0.78
C ASP A 177 19.08 11.13 -1.06
N ASP A 178 17.97 10.47 -1.32
CA ASP A 178 17.83 9.02 -1.39
C ASP A 178 18.10 8.43 -2.78
N ARG A 179 18.51 7.15 -2.78
CA ARG A 179 18.73 6.37 -4.01
C ARG A 179 17.93 5.08 -3.97
N MET A 180 16.90 5.01 -4.81
CA MET A 180 15.94 3.92 -4.75
C MET A 180 15.84 3.18 -6.07
N ARG A 181 15.71 1.85 -5.98
CA ARG A 181 15.51 0.99 -7.14
C ARG A 181 14.48 -0.09 -6.88
N ALA A 182 13.50 -0.18 -7.76
CA ALA A 182 12.34 -1.03 -7.58
C ALA A 182 12.56 -2.52 -7.93
N GLY A 183 13.75 -2.95 -8.34
CA GLY A 183 14.02 -4.36 -8.64
C GLY A 183 13.39 -4.87 -9.93
N THR A 184 12.80 -6.08 -9.89
CA THR A 184 12.15 -6.74 -11.05
C THR A 184 10.64 -6.99 -10.93
N GLY A 185 10.07 -6.89 -9.72
CA GLY A 185 8.62 -7.05 -9.46
C GLY A 185 7.94 -5.69 -9.24
N SER A 186 6.61 -5.59 -9.41
CA SER A 186 5.87 -4.31 -9.33
C SER A 186 6.23 -3.52 -8.07
N ALA A 187 6.24 -2.18 -8.14
CA ALA A 187 6.63 -1.39 -6.98
C ALA A 187 6.01 0.00 -6.92
N VAL A 188 5.98 0.56 -5.72
CA VAL A 188 5.78 1.99 -5.45
C VAL A 188 7.03 2.49 -4.73
N LEU A 189 7.67 3.52 -5.29
CA LEU A 189 8.79 4.22 -4.65
C LEU A 189 8.38 5.69 -4.42
N SER A 190 8.53 6.18 -3.20
CA SER A 190 8.48 7.60 -2.85
C SER A 190 9.84 8.04 -2.37
N GLY A 191 10.37 9.12 -2.94
CA GLY A 191 11.61 9.75 -2.50
C GLY A 191 11.43 10.35 -1.11
N GLY A 192 10.49 11.28 -0.99
CA GLY A 192 10.19 11.96 0.26
C GLY A 192 10.72 13.38 0.21
N LYS A 193 11.45 13.83 1.23
CA LYS A 193 12.10 15.13 1.23
C LYS A 193 13.55 15.00 0.82
N GLY A 194 13.97 15.71 -0.22
CA GLY A 194 15.37 15.74 -0.65
C GLY A 194 15.48 15.70 -2.16
N ASN A 195 16.69 15.60 -2.70
CA ASN A 195 16.89 15.46 -4.14
C ASN A 195 17.18 13.99 -4.46
N ASP A 196 16.11 13.27 -4.78
CA ASP A 196 16.11 11.82 -4.83
C ASP A 196 16.41 11.28 -6.22
N VAL A 197 16.87 10.04 -6.27
CA VAL A 197 17.13 9.32 -7.52
C VAL A 197 16.40 7.98 -7.51
N LEU A 198 15.33 7.90 -8.30
CA LEU A 198 14.42 6.76 -8.35
C LEU A 198 14.54 6.01 -9.67
N HIS A 199 14.74 4.70 -9.61
CA HIS A 199 14.83 3.82 -10.77
C HIS A 199 13.81 2.69 -10.74
N ALA A 200 12.94 2.62 -11.75
CA ALA A 200 12.00 1.50 -11.89
C ALA A 200 12.71 0.16 -12.19
N GLY A 201 13.88 0.20 -12.82
CA GLY A 201 14.70 -0.99 -13.08
C GLY A 201 14.20 -1.86 -14.25
N LYS A 202 14.56 -3.14 -14.21
CA LYS A 202 14.22 -4.12 -15.26
C LYS A 202 12.96 -4.88 -14.85
N GLY A 203 12.38 -5.70 -15.72
CA GLY A 203 11.20 -6.49 -15.35
C GLY A 203 10.37 -6.92 -16.55
N ALA A 204 9.24 -7.57 -16.26
CA ALA A 204 8.28 -7.98 -17.27
C ALA A 204 7.49 -6.78 -17.84
N ASN A 205 6.92 -6.94 -19.03
CA ASN A 205 6.18 -5.86 -19.71
C ASN A 205 4.85 -5.50 -19.06
N HIS A 206 4.27 -6.38 -18.23
CA HIS A 206 3.00 -6.16 -17.54
C HIS A 206 3.18 -5.60 -16.13
N ARG A 207 4.42 -5.50 -15.64
CA ARG A 207 4.72 -4.96 -14.32
C ARG A 207 4.30 -3.49 -14.23
N LEU A 208 3.83 -3.08 -13.05
CA LEU A 208 3.48 -1.70 -12.73
C LEU A 208 4.55 -1.11 -11.80
N VAL A 209 5.04 0.09 -12.11
CA VAL A 209 5.93 0.84 -11.23
C VAL A 209 5.48 2.29 -11.10
N TYR A 210 5.30 2.72 -9.86
CA TYR A 210 5.03 4.12 -9.52
C TYR A 210 6.31 4.69 -8.89
N LEU A 211 6.77 5.82 -9.43
CA LEU A 211 7.90 6.59 -8.90
C LEU A 211 7.39 7.99 -8.57
N ASN A 212 7.49 8.38 -7.31
CA ASN A 212 7.13 9.71 -6.83
C ASN A 212 8.40 10.37 -6.27
N GLY A 213 8.79 11.53 -6.80
CA GLY A 213 9.89 12.32 -6.24
C GLY A 213 9.49 12.95 -4.91
N ASP A 214 8.27 13.47 -4.87
CA ASP A 214 7.67 14.18 -3.74
C ASP A 214 8.29 15.58 -3.57
N GLN A 215 9.17 15.84 -2.61
CA GLN A 215 9.69 17.19 -2.35
C GLN A 215 11.18 17.30 -2.66
N GLY A 216 11.54 18.12 -3.65
CA GLY A 216 12.91 18.49 -3.99
C GLY A 216 13.15 18.38 -5.49
N ASN A 217 14.41 18.45 -5.93
CA ASN A 217 14.72 18.36 -7.37
C ASN A 217 15.11 16.93 -7.71
N ASP A 218 14.12 16.14 -8.11
CA ASP A 218 14.25 14.69 -8.20
C ASP A 218 14.63 14.21 -9.59
N GLN A 219 15.16 12.98 -9.63
CA GLN A 219 15.48 12.30 -10.87
C GLN A 219 14.80 10.94 -10.96
N LEU A 220 13.79 10.86 -11.82
CA LEU A 220 12.95 9.68 -11.97
C LEU A 220 13.24 9.00 -13.31
N TYR A 221 13.65 7.73 -13.23
CA TYR A 221 14.02 6.94 -14.39
C TYR A 221 13.11 5.71 -14.53
N ALA A 222 12.22 5.79 -15.52
CA ALA A 222 11.35 4.68 -15.90
C ALA A 222 12.15 3.46 -16.42
N GLY A 223 11.48 2.32 -16.44
CA GLY A 223 12.09 1.04 -16.77
C GLY A 223 11.22 0.16 -17.66
N ALA A 224 11.36 -1.14 -17.49
CA ALA A 224 10.43 -2.09 -18.11
C ALA A 224 9.03 -1.98 -17.50
N GLY A 225 8.01 -2.43 -18.22
CA GLY A 225 6.62 -2.40 -17.73
C GLY A 225 5.87 -1.11 -18.05
N ILE A 226 4.78 -0.92 -17.32
CA ILE A 226 3.97 0.30 -17.26
C ILE A 226 4.52 1.13 -16.10
N ASN A 227 4.87 2.39 -16.38
CA ASN A 227 5.47 3.27 -15.38
C ASN A 227 4.62 4.53 -15.23
N VAL A 228 4.42 4.97 -13.99
CA VAL A 228 3.85 6.26 -13.64
C VAL A 228 4.91 7.02 -12.87
N LEU A 229 5.30 8.19 -13.37
CA LEU A 229 6.32 9.04 -12.76
C LEU A 229 5.64 10.34 -12.33
N ASN A 230 5.80 10.72 -11.08
CA ASN A 230 5.38 12.01 -10.55
C ASN A 230 6.59 12.76 -10.01
N GLY A 231 6.92 13.92 -10.59
CA GLY A 231 8.02 14.76 -10.10
C GLY A 231 7.72 15.26 -8.69
N GLY A 232 6.58 15.93 -8.53
CA GLY A 232 6.13 16.46 -7.26
C GLY A 232 6.41 17.95 -7.16
N ARG A 233 7.08 18.39 -6.11
CA ARG A 233 7.49 19.78 -5.92
C ARG A 233 8.97 19.92 -6.20
N GLY A 234 9.33 20.78 -7.13
CA GLY A 234 10.72 21.15 -7.39
C GLY A 234 10.96 21.18 -8.89
N ASP A 235 12.21 21.37 -9.29
CA ASP A 235 12.60 21.33 -10.69
C ASP A 235 13.06 19.91 -11.03
N ASP A 236 12.13 19.08 -11.51
CA ASP A 236 12.35 17.64 -11.61
C ASP A 236 12.87 17.21 -12.98
N LYS A 237 13.54 16.04 -12.99
CA LYS A 237 13.95 15.37 -14.23
C LYS A 237 13.31 14.00 -14.36
N LEU A 238 12.42 13.86 -15.32
CA LEU A 238 11.67 12.63 -15.56
C LEU A 238 12.09 12.01 -16.90
N VAL A 239 12.56 10.76 -16.88
CA VAL A 239 13.01 10.04 -18.07
C VAL A 239 12.16 8.79 -18.28
N GLY A 240 11.42 8.76 -19.38
CA GLY A 240 10.58 7.63 -19.77
C GLY A 240 11.33 6.53 -20.50
N ALA A 241 10.65 5.39 -20.64
CA ALA A 241 11.18 4.23 -21.35
C ALA A 241 10.15 3.63 -22.34
N ARG A 242 9.23 2.78 -21.87
CA ARG A 242 8.32 2.04 -22.77
C ARG A 242 6.93 2.65 -22.83
N LYS A 243 6.12 2.41 -21.82
CA LYS A 243 4.81 3.05 -21.63
C LYS A 243 4.94 3.79 -20.31
N THR A 244 5.08 5.12 -20.41
CA THR A 244 5.29 5.98 -19.27
C THR A 244 4.25 7.07 -19.24
N THR A 245 3.59 7.23 -18.09
CA THR A 245 2.80 8.42 -17.78
C THR A 245 3.64 9.32 -16.90
N PHE A 246 3.69 10.59 -17.26
CA PHE A 246 4.45 11.63 -16.57
C PHE A 246 3.47 12.63 -15.98
N TYR A 247 3.59 12.87 -14.69
CA TYR A 247 3.03 14.01 -13.98
C TYR A 247 4.22 14.87 -13.57
N ALA A 248 4.40 16.01 -14.23
CA ALA A 248 5.56 16.87 -14.01
C ALA A 248 5.55 17.43 -12.58
N GLY A 249 4.39 17.92 -12.14
CA GLY A 249 4.23 18.55 -10.83
C GLY A 249 4.42 20.05 -10.88
N ALA A 250 4.85 20.64 -9.77
CA ALA A 250 5.18 22.07 -9.65
C ALA A 250 6.58 22.36 -10.24
N GLY A 251 7.11 23.57 -10.08
CA GLY A 251 8.48 23.93 -10.53
C GLY A 251 8.73 23.93 -12.05
N HIS A 252 9.98 23.83 -12.48
CA HIS A 252 10.39 23.88 -13.89
C HIS A 252 11.02 22.56 -14.34
N ASP A 253 10.20 21.69 -14.93
CA ASP A 253 10.57 20.31 -15.11
C ASP A 253 11.26 20.03 -16.45
N VAL A 254 12.01 18.93 -16.50
CA VAL A 254 12.64 18.40 -17.70
C VAL A 254 12.18 16.97 -17.94
N ILE A 255 11.42 16.77 -19.02
CA ILE A 255 10.83 15.48 -19.37
C ILE A 255 11.50 14.94 -20.62
N HIS A 256 12.04 13.73 -20.53
CA HIS A 256 12.57 12.98 -21.66
C HIS A 256 11.66 11.80 -21.97
N SER A 257 10.73 12.00 -22.90
CA SER A 257 9.83 10.95 -23.39
C SER A 257 10.45 10.21 -24.57
N THR A 258 10.38 8.88 -24.51
CA THR A 258 11.05 8.00 -25.48
C THR A 258 10.06 7.18 -26.31
N SER A 259 8.76 7.27 -26.03
CA SER A 259 7.72 6.47 -26.67
C SER A 259 6.49 7.29 -27.06
N LYS A 260 5.92 6.98 -28.23
CA LYS A 260 4.66 7.59 -28.71
C LYS A 260 3.44 7.18 -27.89
N LYS A 261 3.57 6.17 -27.02
CA LYS A 261 2.50 5.73 -26.11
C LYS A 261 2.52 6.48 -24.78
N ASP A 262 3.50 7.35 -24.58
CA ASP A 262 3.64 8.12 -23.36
C ASP A 262 2.53 9.17 -23.24
N ARG A 263 2.18 9.47 -22.00
CA ARG A 263 1.22 10.51 -21.62
C ARG A 263 1.93 11.49 -20.73
N ILE A 264 1.82 12.77 -21.01
CA ILE A 264 2.59 13.79 -20.33
C ILE A 264 1.63 14.87 -19.85
N TYR A 265 1.53 15.01 -18.54
CA TYR A 265 0.83 16.09 -17.85
C TYR A 265 1.89 17.04 -17.31
N ALA A 266 1.97 18.23 -17.89
CA ALA A 266 3.05 19.18 -17.62
C ALA A 266 2.55 20.62 -17.76
N LYS A 267 3.29 21.57 -17.20
CA LYS A 267 3.03 23.00 -17.35
C LYS A 267 3.61 23.48 -18.67
N ALA A 268 3.11 24.60 -19.17
CA ALA A 268 3.65 25.20 -20.41
C ALA A 268 5.11 25.66 -20.25
N SER A 269 5.56 25.86 -19.02
CA SER A 269 6.93 26.24 -18.66
C SER A 269 7.95 25.10 -18.73
N ASP A 270 7.49 23.85 -18.80
CA ASP A 270 8.36 22.68 -18.67
C ASP A 270 9.05 22.33 -20.00
N LYS A 271 10.24 21.76 -19.92
CA LYS A 271 11.05 21.37 -21.07
C LYS A 271 10.79 19.91 -21.43
N ILE A 272 10.13 19.69 -22.57
CA ILE A 272 9.78 18.34 -23.02
C ILE A 272 10.61 17.94 -24.24
N HIS A 273 11.46 16.94 -24.06
CA HIS A 273 12.24 16.29 -25.11
C HIS A 273 11.53 15.00 -25.54
N HIS A 274 11.03 14.93 -26.78
CA HIS A 274 10.29 13.77 -27.27
C HIS A 274 10.50 13.50 -28.78
N ASN A 275 10.54 12.21 -29.16
CA ASN A 275 10.77 11.77 -30.54
C ASN A 275 9.46 11.41 -31.26
N GLY A 276 8.62 12.40 -31.55
CA GLY A 276 7.31 12.25 -32.22
C GLY A 276 6.15 12.79 -31.40
N PRO A 277 4.88 12.70 -31.84
CA PRO A 277 3.75 13.25 -31.09
C PRO A 277 3.49 12.38 -29.85
N SER A 278 4.09 12.73 -28.72
CA SER A 278 3.65 12.25 -27.41
C SER A 278 2.35 12.96 -27.03
N ASN A 279 1.47 12.31 -26.27
CA ASN A 279 0.22 12.94 -25.83
C ASN A 279 0.50 13.88 -24.65
N VAL A 280 0.80 15.15 -24.96
CA VAL A 280 1.05 16.20 -23.97
C VAL A 280 -0.26 16.93 -23.66
N THR A 281 -0.63 16.94 -22.39
CA THR A 281 -1.71 17.75 -21.83
C THR A 281 -1.07 18.84 -20.99
N PHE A 282 -1.15 20.08 -21.48
CA PHE A 282 -0.68 21.23 -20.71
C PHE A 282 -1.70 21.60 -19.65
N MET A 283 -1.28 21.66 -18.39
CA MET A 283 -2.12 22.08 -17.27
C MET A 283 -1.29 22.84 -16.25
N GLU A 284 -1.93 23.79 -15.57
CA GLU A 284 -1.37 24.42 -14.39
C GLU A 284 -1.79 23.65 -13.14
N VAL A 285 -0.87 23.53 -12.19
CA VAL A 285 -1.12 22.97 -10.86
C VAL A 285 -1.78 24.05 -10.00
N LYS A 286 -3.03 23.83 -9.63
CA LYS A 286 -3.83 24.74 -8.81
C LYS A 286 -3.74 24.35 -7.34
N ASP A 287 -3.78 25.34 -6.46
CA ASP A 287 -3.84 25.13 -5.02
C ASP A 287 -5.28 24.85 -4.58
N VAL A 288 -5.74 23.62 -4.84
CA VAL A 288 -7.11 23.13 -4.56
C VAL A 288 -7.12 22.00 -3.54
N GLY A 289 -8.29 21.69 -2.98
CA GLY A 289 -8.48 20.75 -1.88
C GLY A 289 -8.08 21.31 -0.52
N ARG A 290 -7.74 22.60 -0.43
CA ARG A 290 -7.32 23.27 0.83
C ARG A 290 -8.49 23.62 1.72
N LYS A 291 -9.67 23.88 1.14
CA LYS A 291 -10.89 24.18 1.87
C LYS A 291 -11.67 22.88 2.15
N GLY A 292 -11.77 22.02 1.15
CA GLY A 292 -12.58 20.80 1.15
C GLY A 292 -12.06 19.70 2.06
N LEU A 293 -10.76 19.72 2.39
CA LEU A 293 -10.10 18.67 3.16
C LEU A 293 -9.39 19.24 4.38
N LYS A 294 -9.52 18.55 5.51
CA LYS A 294 -8.82 18.84 6.76
C LYS A 294 -7.99 17.63 7.17
N ILE A 295 -6.69 17.79 7.35
CA ILE A 295 -5.81 16.66 7.72
C ILE A 295 -5.52 16.70 9.22
N GLU A 296 -5.69 15.58 9.89
CA GLU A 296 -5.39 15.40 11.31
C GLU A 296 -4.59 14.13 11.55
N GLY A 297 -3.47 14.23 12.26
CA GLY A 297 -2.64 13.08 12.56
C GLY A 297 -1.25 13.50 13.03
N LYS A 298 -0.32 12.55 13.02
CA LYS A 298 1.09 12.82 13.31
C LYS A 298 1.73 13.62 12.16
N PRO A 299 2.81 14.38 12.41
CA PRO A 299 3.50 15.14 11.37
C PRO A 299 3.85 14.32 10.12
N GLU A 300 4.34 13.10 10.30
CA GLU A 300 4.75 12.21 9.21
C GLU A 300 3.56 11.79 8.33
N PHE A 301 2.41 11.56 8.97
CA PHE A 301 1.16 11.30 8.24
C PHE A 301 0.70 12.55 7.49
N ILE A 302 0.75 13.72 8.12
CA ILE A 302 0.36 14.98 7.49
C ILE A 302 1.21 15.24 6.24
N ASP A 303 2.53 15.09 6.35
CA ASP A 303 3.46 15.24 5.22
C ASP A 303 3.12 14.25 4.09
N ALA A 304 2.97 12.95 4.42
CA ALA A 304 2.63 11.94 3.42
C ALA A 304 1.29 12.22 2.71
N VAL A 305 0.27 12.69 3.44
CA VAL A 305 -1.00 13.09 2.82
C VAL A 305 -0.84 14.32 1.93
N GLN A 306 -0.02 15.30 2.34
CA GLN A 306 0.24 16.48 1.50
C GLN A 306 0.92 16.10 0.19
N ASP A 307 1.87 15.17 0.21
CA ASP A 307 2.53 14.68 -0.99
C ASP A 307 1.52 13.99 -1.91
N VAL A 308 0.63 13.15 -1.38
CA VAL A 308 -0.45 12.52 -2.16
C VAL A 308 -1.43 13.55 -2.75
N LEU A 309 -1.76 14.61 -2.00
CA LEU A 309 -2.60 15.70 -2.50
C LEU A 309 -1.91 16.49 -3.62
N ASP A 310 -0.59 16.72 -3.52
CA ASP A 310 0.17 17.35 -4.60
C ASP A 310 0.21 16.46 -5.85
N GLN A 311 0.32 15.14 -5.67
CA GLN A 311 0.20 14.19 -6.78
C GLN A 311 -1.17 14.31 -7.46
N LEU A 312 -2.27 14.41 -6.69
CA LEU A 312 -3.61 14.64 -7.24
C LEU A 312 -3.76 16.00 -7.93
N ARG A 313 -3.16 17.08 -7.40
CA ARG A 313 -3.16 18.41 -8.06
C ARG A 313 -2.41 18.38 -9.39
N GLY A 314 -1.37 17.55 -9.51
CA GLY A 314 -0.66 17.31 -10.76
C GLY A 314 -1.48 16.52 -11.81
N SER A 315 -2.60 15.92 -11.42
CA SER A 315 -3.50 15.14 -12.28
C SER A 315 -4.74 15.94 -12.70
N PRO A 316 -5.13 15.98 -14.00
CA PRO A 316 -6.39 16.61 -14.40
C PRO A 316 -7.63 16.02 -13.70
N VAL A 317 -7.69 14.69 -13.52
CA VAL A 317 -8.76 14.00 -12.80
C VAL A 317 -8.72 14.34 -11.31
N GLY A 318 -7.56 14.20 -10.67
CA GLY A 318 -7.38 14.47 -9.24
C GLY A 318 -7.64 15.94 -8.91
N GLN A 319 -7.12 16.87 -9.69
CA GLN A 319 -7.31 18.31 -9.50
C GLN A 319 -8.79 18.70 -9.56
N ARG A 320 -9.56 18.14 -10.50
CA ARG A 320 -11.01 18.39 -10.56
C ARG A 320 -11.78 17.75 -9.42
N MET A 321 -11.35 16.59 -8.93
CA MET A 321 -11.91 16.01 -7.70
C MET A 321 -11.69 16.97 -6.51
N LEU A 322 -10.47 17.47 -6.34
CA LEU A 322 -10.13 18.41 -5.26
C LEU A 322 -10.84 19.76 -5.37
N GLU A 323 -10.99 20.30 -6.59
CA GLU A 323 -11.83 21.49 -6.85
C GLU A 323 -13.27 21.27 -6.38
N GLN A 324 -13.85 20.13 -6.75
CA GLN A 324 -15.21 19.79 -6.36
C GLN A 324 -15.38 19.66 -4.83
N MET A 325 -14.36 19.13 -4.14
CA MET A 325 -14.37 19.07 -2.67
C MET A 325 -14.31 20.47 -2.04
N ASP A 326 -13.54 21.39 -2.60
CA ASP A 326 -13.51 22.78 -2.14
C ASP A 326 -14.87 23.47 -2.33
N ASP A 327 -15.50 23.29 -3.49
CA ASP A 327 -16.81 23.88 -3.81
C ASP A 327 -17.91 23.43 -2.84
N PHE A 328 -17.85 22.18 -2.36
CA PHE A 328 -18.82 21.64 -1.42
C PHE A 328 -18.83 22.34 -0.05
N VAL A 329 -17.71 22.92 0.39
CA VAL A 329 -17.63 23.62 1.68
C VAL A 329 -18.31 24.99 1.62
N ASP A 330 -18.31 25.64 0.46
CA ASP A 330 -18.95 26.94 0.28
C ASP A 330 -20.50 26.84 0.39
N ASP A 331 -21.06 25.62 0.33
CA ASP A 331 -22.51 25.29 0.31
C ASP A 331 -23.09 24.79 1.66
N ILE A 332 -22.52 25.15 2.82
CA ILE A 332 -22.97 24.80 4.21
C ILE A 332 -22.35 23.49 4.76
N ARG A 333 -21.31 22.94 4.13
CA ARG A 333 -20.68 21.67 4.58
C ARG A 333 -19.38 21.89 5.32
N SER A 334 -19.03 20.96 6.21
CA SER A 334 -17.68 20.93 6.78
C SER A 334 -16.71 20.24 5.83
N PRO A 335 -15.41 20.57 5.89
CA PRO A 335 -14.38 19.81 5.19
C PRO A 335 -14.41 18.32 5.57
N VAL A 336 -14.07 17.44 4.63
CA VAL A 336 -13.84 16.03 4.92
C VAL A 336 -12.55 15.90 5.73
N THR A 337 -12.61 15.22 6.87
CA THR A 337 -11.44 15.04 7.74
C THR A 337 -10.64 13.82 7.31
N LEU A 338 -9.35 13.97 7.06
CA LEU A 338 -8.40 12.91 6.74
C LEU A 338 -7.63 12.50 8.00
N ARG A 339 -7.63 11.21 8.33
CA ARG A 339 -6.92 10.61 9.48
C ARG A 339 -6.09 9.41 9.07
N GLU A 340 -5.07 9.10 9.86
CA GLU A 340 -4.31 7.86 9.71
C GLU A 340 -5.22 6.68 10.06
N SER A 341 -5.36 5.71 9.15
CA SER A 341 -6.16 4.52 9.45
C SER A 341 -5.47 3.62 10.48
N ALA A 342 -6.26 3.01 11.35
CA ALA A 342 -5.75 1.99 12.27
C ALA A 342 -5.60 0.62 11.60
N ASP A 343 -6.33 0.35 10.52
CA ASP A 343 -6.17 -0.89 9.74
C ASP A 343 -5.05 -0.72 8.72
N MET A 344 -3.97 -1.46 8.90
CA MET A 344 -2.81 -1.42 8.02
C MET A 344 -3.06 -2.00 6.62
N ASN A 345 -4.28 -2.36 6.23
CA ASN A 345 -4.55 -2.92 4.89
C ASN A 345 -5.62 -2.16 4.12
N ALA A 346 -6.27 -1.17 4.74
CA ALA A 346 -7.42 -0.52 4.13
C ALA A 346 -7.53 0.96 4.51
N SER A 347 -8.18 1.71 3.62
CA SER A 347 -8.64 3.07 3.87
C SER A 347 -10.17 3.06 3.89
N TYR A 348 -10.78 3.96 4.63
CA TYR A 348 -12.23 3.93 4.88
C TYR A 348 -12.82 5.32 4.73
N TYR A 349 -14.02 5.39 4.20
CA TYR A 349 -14.84 6.58 4.17
C TYR A 349 -16.01 6.39 5.12
N TYR A 350 -16.18 7.36 6.01
CA TYR A 350 -17.30 7.40 6.93
C TYR A 350 -18.24 8.53 6.56
N PHE A 351 -19.42 8.16 6.07
CA PHE A 351 -20.53 9.09 5.94
C PHE A 351 -20.97 9.53 7.34
N ARG A 352 -21.04 10.84 7.57
CA ARG A 352 -21.51 11.38 8.85
C ARG A 352 -22.42 12.60 8.67
N ASN A 353 -23.57 12.52 9.32
CA ASN A 353 -24.52 13.60 9.56
C ASN A 353 -25.23 13.41 10.91
N ALA A 354 -26.13 14.34 11.26
CA ALA A 354 -26.85 14.27 12.52
C ALA A 354 -27.70 12.98 12.69
N TYR A 355 -28.16 12.37 11.59
CA TYR A 355 -28.92 11.13 11.63
C TYR A 355 -28.00 9.93 11.91
N SER A 356 -26.88 9.80 11.19
CA SER A 356 -25.92 8.72 11.42
C SER A 356 -25.32 8.76 12.82
N ASP A 357 -25.10 9.96 13.39
CA ASP A 357 -24.58 10.13 14.74
C ASP A 357 -25.54 9.61 15.83
N ALA A 358 -26.83 9.55 15.54
CA ALA A 358 -27.85 9.05 16.45
C ALA A 358 -28.04 7.51 16.39
N LEU A 359 -27.43 6.84 15.42
CA LEU A 359 -27.52 5.39 15.27
C LEU A 359 -26.49 4.67 16.16
N SER A 360 -26.93 3.62 16.85
CA SER A 360 -26.00 2.63 17.41
C SER A 360 -25.38 1.78 16.30
N ALA A 361 -24.23 1.15 16.57
CA ALA A 361 -23.57 0.24 15.62
C ALA A 361 -24.51 -0.85 15.08
N TRP A 362 -25.39 -1.39 15.93
CA TRP A 362 -26.39 -2.36 15.49
C TRP A 362 -27.42 -1.72 14.55
N GLN A 363 -27.93 -0.53 14.86
CA GLN A 363 -28.89 0.17 13.99
C GLN A 363 -28.27 0.53 12.63
N SER A 364 -27.02 1.00 12.59
CA SER A 364 -26.31 1.28 11.34
C SER A 364 -26.24 0.05 10.44
N SER A 365 -26.11 -1.15 11.02
CA SER A 365 -26.10 -2.41 10.25
C SER A 365 -27.47 -2.80 9.67
N GLN A 366 -28.57 -2.27 10.22
CA GLN A 366 -29.95 -2.59 9.82
C GLN A 366 -30.54 -1.60 8.83
N PHE A 367 -30.15 -0.33 8.87
CA PHE A 367 -30.64 0.74 7.97
C PHE A 367 -29.80 0.87 6.71
N GLN A 368 -29.60 -0.23 6.00
CA GLN A 368 -28.84 -0.22 4.75
C GLN A 368 -29.67 0.49 3.67
N SER A 369 -29.11 1.54 3.08
CA SER A 369 -29.69 2.29 1.95
C SER A 369 -30.81 3.29 2.25
N GLU A 370 -30.91 3.82 3.48
CA GLU A 370 -31.89 4.90 3.76
C GLU A 370 -31.48 6.25 3.18
N SER A 371 -32.46 7.07 2.79
CA SER A 371 -32.23 8.41 2.23
C SER A 371 -31.45 9.31 3.18
N GLU A 372 -31.66 9.19 4.49
CA GLU A 372 -31.00 9.94 5.55
C GLU A 372 -29.51 9.60 5.68
N LEU A 373 -29.06 8.51 5.07
CA LEU A 373 -27.66 8.08 4.96
C LEU A 373 -27.06 8.38 3.58
N GLY A 374 -27.71 9.24 2.79
CA GLY A 374 -27.19 9.72 1.51
C GLY A 374 -27.50 8.85 0.31
N TYR A 375 -28.43 7.90 0.44
CA TYR A 375 -28.85 7.06 -0.68
C TYR A 375 -29.94 7.72 -1.52
N ILE A 376 -29.86 7.52 -2.83
CA ILE A 376 -30.88 7.93 -3.79
C ILE A 376 -32.15 7.14 -3.50
N LYS A 377 -33.30 7.83 -3.55
CA LYS A 377 -34.60 7.19 -3.39
C LYS A 377 -35.62 7.82 -4.33
N ASN A 378 -36.11 7.04 -5.29
CA ASN A 378 -37.05 7.49 -6.31
C ASN A 378 -36.51 8.69 -7.11
N GLU A 379 -35.26 8.60 -7.59
CA GLU A 379 -34.59 9.64 -8.38
C GLU A 379 -34.34 10.97 -7.62
N VAL A 380 -34.54 10.97 -6.29
CA VAL A 380 -34.27 12.12 -5.42
C VAL A 380 -33.00 11.86 -4.62
N PRO A 381 -32.07 12.84 -4.53
CA PRO A 381 -30.91 12.72 -3.64
C PRO A 381 -31.31 12.54 -2.18
N GLY A 382 -30.54 11.71 -1.48
CA GLY A 382 -30.59 11.58 -0.03
C GLY A 382 -30.03 12.80 0.71
N ALA A 383 -29.95 12.66 2.03
CA ALA A 383 -29.31 13.63 2.90
C ALA A 383 -27.80 13.68 2.66
N VAL A 384 -27.24 14.88 2.74
CA VAL A 384 -25.79 15.09 2.55
C VAL A 384 -25.01 14.79 3.82
N ALA A 385 -23.74 14.43 3.65
CA ALA A 385 -22.78 14.40 4.74
C ALA A 385 -22.44 15.83 5.20
N THR A 386 -22.31 16.03 6.51
CA THR A 386 -22.00 17.34 7.10
C THR A 386 -20.65 17.38 7.80
N HIS A 387 -20.08 16.22 8.14
CA HIS A 387 -18.80 16.08 8.84
C HIS A 387 -18.17 14.71 8.57
N ALA A 388 -18.06 14.36 7.28
CA ALA A 388 -17.47 13.10 6.84
C ALA A 388 -15.99 12.96 7.20
N GLU A 389 -15.54 11.71 7.26
CA GLU A 389 -14.16 11.35 7.58
C GLU A 389 -13.62 10.33 6.57
N ILE A 390 -12.34 10.43 6.24
CA ILE A 390 -11.57 9.43 5.52
C ILE A 390 -10.42 9.00 6.42
N GLU A 391 -10.35 7.71 6.71
CA GLU A 391 -9.16 7.07 7.27
C GLU A 391 -8.29 6.57 6.11
N LEU A 392 -7.06 7.05 5.99
CA LEU A 392 -6.16 6.74 4.87
C LEU A 392 -4.93 5.95 5.32
N GLN A 393 -4.58 4.90 4.57
CA GLN A 393 -3.27 4.26 4.61
C GLN A 393 -2.36 4.86 3.54
N THR A 394 -1.16 5.30 3.92
CA THR A 394 -0.17 5.88 2.99
C THR A 394 1.03 4.96 2.75
N PHE A 395 1.20 3.90 3.53
CA PHE A 395 2.38 3.02 3.46
C PHE A 395 2.06 1.53 3.32
N HIS A 396 0.86 1.09 3.71
CA HIS A 396 0.55 -0.33 3.76
C HIS A 396 -0.50 -0.70 2.70
N PHE A 397 -0.02 -1.08 1.52
CA PHE A 397 -0.87 -1.66 0.46
C PHE A 397 -0.61 -3.17 0.32
N GLY A 398 -1.63 -3.87 -0.16
CA GLY A 398 -1.59 -5.29 -0.47
C GLY A 398 -0.54 -5.65 -1.53
N GLN A 399 -0.22 -6.94 -1.64
CA GLN A 399 0.88 -7.43 -2.47
C GLN A 399 0.69 -7.22 -3.98
N GLN A 400 -0.55 -6.99 -4.42
CA GLN A 400 -0.88 -6.89 -5.85
C GLN A 400 -0.56 -5.53 -6.47
N LEU A 401 -0.30 -4.49 -5.65
CA LEU A 401 0.03 -3.13 -6.10
C LEU A 401 -0.93 -2.57 -7.17
N SER A 402 -2.17 -3.07 -7.16
CA SER A 402 -3.23 -2.50 -7.96
C SER A 402 -3.63 -1.13 -7.42
N THR A 403 -3.29 -0.82 -6.17
CA THR A 403 -3.61 0.43 -5.47
C THR A 403 -2.35 1.14 -4.99
N THR A 404 -2.39 2.47 -5.01
CA THR A 404 -1.37 3.38 -4.46
C THR A 404 -2.07 4.33 -3.48
N PRO A 405 -1.35 5.09 -2.64
CA PRO A 405 -1.99 6.09 -1.78
C PRO A 405 -2.87 7.06 -2.56
N MET A 406 -2.41 7.49 -3.75
CA MET A 406 -3.17 8.36 -4.63
C MET A 406 -4.44 7.71 -5.18
N LEU A 407 -4.38 6.44 -5.61
CA LEU A 407 -5.57 5.72 -6.09
C LEU A 407 -6.57 5.44 -4.95
N ALA A 408 -6.06 5.08 -3.77
CA ALA A 408 -6.88 4.86 -2.57
C ALA A 408 -7.57 6.16 -2.15
N LEU A 409 -6.84 7.28 -2.09
CA LEU A 409 -7.46 8.56 -1.76
C LEU A 409 -8.48 9.00 -2.81
N GLN A 410 -8.19 8.83 -4.11
CA GLN A 410 -9.16 9.12 -5.17
C GLN A 410 -10.45 8.30 -5.02
N HIS A 411 -10.33 7.04 -4.62
CA HIS A 411 -11.47 6.17 -4.34
C HIS A 411 -12.30 6.72 -3.17
N GLU A 412 -11.66 7.02 -2.04
CA GLU A 412 -12.35 7.56 -0.86
C GLU A 412 -12.98 8.93 -1.13
N LEU A 413 -12.35 9.75 -1.98
CA LEU A 413 -12.93 11.00 -2.44
C LEU A 413 -14.14 10.79 -3.36
N ALA A 414 -14.24 9.67 -4.08
CA ALA A 414 -15.44 9.35 -4.85
C ALA A 414 -16.61 8.98 -3.92
N HIS A 415 -16.36 8.30 -2.80
CA HIS A 415 -17.34 8.14 -1.73
C HIS A 415 -17.72 9.50 -1.13
N ALA A 416 -16.73 10.33 -0.81
CA ALA A 416 -16.99 11.68 -0.29
C ALA A 416 -17.83 12.54 -1.24
N PHE A 417 -17.58 12.43 -2.55
CA PHE A 417 -18.42 13.06 -3.57
C PHE A 417 -19.87 12.62 -3.44
N ASN A 418 -20.13 11.30 -3.40
CA ASN A 418 -21.48 10.75 -3.27
C ASN A 418 -22.15 11.13 -1.95
N GLY A 419 -21.42 11.11 -0.85
CA GLY A 419 -21.91 11.55 0.45
C GLY A 419 -22.25 13.04 0.46
N ALA A 420 -21.45 13.86 -0.21
CA ALA A 420 -21.70 15.29 -0.33
C ALA A 420 -22.90 15.59 -1.24
N THR A 421 -23.15 14.80 -2.28
CA THR A 421 -24.30 14.98 -3.18
C THR A 421 -25.56 14.25 -2.73
N GLY A 422 -25.46 13.32 -1.77
CA GLY A 422 -26.57 12.45 -1.37
C GLY A 422 -26.93 11.45 -2.48
N THR A 423 -25.94 10.98 -3.25
CA THR A 423 -26.17 10.16 -4.44
C THR A 423 -25.64 8.73 -4.33
N TYR A 424 -25.61 8.14 -3.13
CA TYR A 424 -25.24 6.73 -3.00
C TYR A 424 -26.25 5.83 -3.69
N GLN A 425 -25.74 4.87 -4.45
CA GLN A 425 -26.54 3.86 -5.11
C GLN A 425 -26.95 2.76 -4.11
N PRO A 426 -28.25 2.46 -3.94
CA PRO A 426 -28.70 1.40 -3.07
C PRO A 426 -28.38 0.01 -3.64
N GLY A 427 -28.38 -1.01 -2.79
CA GLY A 427 -28.24 -2.41 -3.20
C GLY A 427 -26.81 -2.94 -3.18
N ASN A 428 -26.64 -4.17 -3.67
CA ASN A 428 -25.36 -4.88 -3.64
C ASN A 428 -25.14 -5.66 -4.93
N GLN A 429 -23.87 -5.90 -5.28
CA GLN A 429 -23.45 -6.66 -6.45
C GLN A 429 -22.31 -7.64 -6.13
N GLN A 430 -22.09 -8.61 -7.02
CA GLN A 430 -21.16 -9.72 -6.84
C GLN A 430 -19.71 -9.23 -6.59
N ALA A 431 -18.99 -9.83 -5.64
CA ALA A 431 -17.55 -9.68 -5.51
C ALA A 431 -16.79 -10.81 -6.24
N PHE A 432 -15.57 -10.53 -6.70
CA PHE A 432 -14.77 -11.46 -7.50
C PHE A 432 -13.37 -11.68 -6.89
N GLY A 433 -12.81 -12.87 -7.12
CA GLY A 433 -11.43 -13.19 -6.78
C GLY A 433 -10.46 -12.69 -7.85
N LEU A 434 -9.16 -12.73 -7.56
CA LEU A 434 -8.10 -12.28 -8.49
C LEU A 434 -8.10 -13.02 -9.85
N ASP A 435 -8.58 -14.26 -9.88
CA ASP A 435 -8.73 -15.03 -11.11
C ASP A 435 -9.97 -14.62 -11.94
N GLY A 436 -10.75 -13.67 -11.43
CA GLY A 436 -11.98 -13.17 -12.01
C GLY A 436 -13.21 -14.03 -11.74
N SER A 437 -13.08 -15.11 -10.95
CA SER A 437 -14.20 -15.94 -10.54
C SER A 437 -15.07 -15.24 -9.49
N PRO A 438 -16.40 -15.46 -9.47
CA PRO A 438 -17.25 -15.01 -8.37
C PRO A 438 -16.80 -15.62 -7.04
N ILE A 439 -16.75 -14.82 -5.99
CA ILE A 439 -16.48 -15.33 -4.65
C ILE A 439 -17.75 -15.90 -4.04
N GLU A 440 -17.62 -17.11 -3.52
CA GLU A 440 -18.66 -17.79 -2.76
C GLU A 440 -18.15 -18.15 -1.37
N ARG A 441 -18.98 -17.94 -0.35
CA ARG A 441 -18.74 -18.38 1.02
C ARG A 441 -19.85 -19.32 1.44
N TYR A 442 -19.49 -20.56 1.81
CA TYR A 442 -20.47 -21.62 2.14
C TYR A 442 -21.46 -21.91 1.00
N GLY A 443 -20.98 -21.83 -0.25
CA GLY A 443 -21.80 -22.02 -1.44
C GLY A 443 -22.85 -20.92 -1.68
N GLN A 444 -22.67 -19.75 -1.05
CA GLN A 444 -23.48 -18.57 -1.28
C GLN A 444 -22.61 -17.44 -1.86
N PRO A 445 -23.11 -16.69 -2.85
CA PRO A 445 -22.38 -15.57 -3.41
C PRO A 445 -22.04 -14.51 -2.35
N VAL A 446 -20.82 -13.97 -2.41
CA VAL A 446 -20.41 -12.80 -1.62
C VAL A 446 -20.75 -11.54 -2.40
N PHE A 447 -21.56 -10.67 -1.79
CA PHE A 447 -21.95 -9.38 -2.36
C PHE A 447 -21.23 -8.23 -1.66
N VAL A 448 -21.02 -7.15 -2.39
CA VAL A 448 -20.48 -5.88 -1.92
C VAL A 448 -21.47 -4.76 -2.25
N ASN A 449 -21.48 -3.72 -1.43
CA ASN A 449 -22.36 -2.58 -1.60
C ASN A 449 -22.11 -1.85 -2.93
N ASN A 450 -23.19 -1.43 -3.59
CA ASN A 450 -23.13 -0.70 -4.86
C ASN A 450 -22.34 0.61 -4.78
N VAL A 451 -22.19 1.21 -3.60
CA VAL A 451 -21.30 2.37 -3.40
C VAL A 451 -19.87 2.11 -3.86
N GLU A 452 -19.36 0.88 -3.69
CA GLU A 452 -18.02 0.50 -4.14
C GLU A 452 -17.92 0.42 -5.66
N TYR A 453 -18.94 -0.16 -6.30
CA TYR A 453 -19.05 -0.16 -7.76
C TYR A 453 -19.12 1.26 -8.30
N GLN A 454 -19.88 2.12 -7.63
CA GLN A 454 -20.04 3.52 -7.98
C GLN A 454 -18.72 4.29 -7.89
N ALA A 455 -17.97 4.15 -6.79
CA ALA A 455 -16.66 4.77 -6.59
C ALA A 455 -15.62 4.26 -7.59
N LEU A 456 -15.66 2.96 -7.92
CA LEU A 456 -14.83 2.39 -8.98
C LEU A 456 -15.17 2.94 -10.37
N GLY A 457 -16.40 3.39 -10.59
CA GLY A 457 -16.91 3.75 -11.93
C GLY A 457 -17.31 2.52 -12.74
N LEU A 458 -17.90 1.52 -12.09
CA LEU A 458 -18.44 0.30 -12.67
C LEU A 458 -19.96 0.38 -12.78
N ALA A 459 -20.51 -0.17 -13.86
CA ALA A 459 -21.94 -0.18 -14.06
C ALA A 459 -22.64 -0.95 -12.93
N ILE A 460 -23.76 -0.42 -12.47
CA ILE A 460 -24.61 -1.08 -11.48
C ILE A 460 -25.87 -1.57 -12.21
N GLU A 461 -26.02 -2.89 -12.29
CA GLU A 461 -27.08 -3.52 -13.11
C GLU A 461 -28.49 -3.18 -12.60
N ASP A 462 -28.68 -3.20 -11.27
CA ASP A 462 -29.97 -2.94 -10.61
C ASP A 462 -30.01 -1.56 -9.88
N GLY A 463 -29.17 -0.61 -10.31
CA GLY A 463 -29.07 0.71 -9.68
C GLY A 463 -30.17 1.68 -10.10
N GLU A 464 -30.40 2.74 -9.31
CA GLU A 464 -31.32 3.82 -9.68
C GLU A 464 -30.64 4.76 -10.68
N LEU A 465 -31.26 4.97 -11.85
CA LEU A 465 -30.76 5.93 -12.83
C LEU A 465 -30.89 7.36 -12.26
N PHE A 466 -29.79 8.11 -12.24
CA PHE A 466 -29.76 9.44 -11.68
C PHE A 466 -29.09 10.45 -12.61
N ASP A 467 -29.64 11.67 -12.69
CA ASP A 467 -29.09 12.80 -13.45
C ASP A 467 -28.11 13.57 -12.56
N HIS A 468 -26.83 13.24 -12.65
CA HIS A 468 -25.79 13.82 -11.79
C HIS A 468 -25.41 15.27 -12.14
N ASP A 469 -25.73 15.76 -13.34
CA ASP A 469 -25.36 17.11 -13.79
C ASP A 469 -26.57 18.02 -14.05
N ASN A 470 -27.79 17.54 -13.76
CA ASN A 470 -29.06 18.24 -14.00
C ASN A 470 -29.16 18.76 -15.44
N ASN A 471 -28.54 18.05 -16.38
CA ASN A 471 -28.46 18.43 -17.77
C ASN A 471 -29.43 17.56 -18.57
N PRO A 472 -30.52 18.13 -19.12
CA PRO A 472 -31.53 17.34 -19.83
C PRO A 472 -31.01 16.67 -21.12
N LEU A 473 -29.77 16.95 -21.53
CA LEU A 473 -29.11 16.35 -22.69
C LEU A 473 -28.21 15.15 -22.34
N THR A 474 -27.86 14.95 -21.07
CA THR A 474 -27.16 13.76 -20.58
C THR A 474 -28.20 12.75 -20.13
N ARG A 475 -27.96 11.46 -20.40
CA ARG A 475 -28.87 10.41 -19.93
C ARG A 475 -28.57 10.14 -18.46
N PRO A 476 -29.59 9.99 -17.61
CA PRO A 476 -29.42 9.42 -16.29
C PRO A 476 -28.60 8.13 -16.33
N THR A 477 -27.77 7.92 -15.31
CA THR A 477 -26.82 6.82 -15.24
C THR A 477 -26.74 6.30 -13.81
N THR A 478 -26.23 5.08 -13.61
CA THR A 478 -25.89 4.54 -12.29
C THR A 478 -24.43 4.82 -11.90
N LEU A 479 -23.68 5.46 -12.80
CA LEU A 479 -22.27 5.78 -12.64
C LEU A 479 -22.07 7.22 -12.16
N ASN A 480 -21.08 7.41 -11.29
CA ASN A 480 -20.58 8.76 -11.05
C ASN A 480 -20.07 9.39 -12.36
N PRO A 481 -20.32 10.70 -12.57
CA PRO A 481 -19.79 11.38 -13.73
C PRO A 481 -18.26 11.47 -13.63
N SER A 482 -17.59 11.31 -14.77
CA SER A 482 -16.14 11.58 -14.84
C SER A 482 -15.90 13.06 -14.50
N PRO A 483 -14.95 13.37 -13.60
CA PRO A 483 -13.81 12.54 -13.19
C PRO A 483 -13.95 11.85 -11.82
N PHE A 484 -15.14 11.77 -11.23
CA PHE A 484 -15.34 11.41 -9.82
C PHE A 484 -15.39 9.89 -9.56
N THR A 485 -14.44 9.15 -10.14
CA THR A 485 -14.27 7.70 -9.97
C THR A 485 -12.79 7.32 -9.92
N GLU A 486 -12.49 6.15 -9.36
CA GLU A 486 -11.15 5.56 -9.41
C GLU A 486 -10.74 5.24 -10.86
N ASN A 487 -11.65 4.67 -11.66
CA ASN A 487 -11.35 4.32 -13.06
C ASN A 487 -11.04 5.54 -13.94
N ALA A 488 -11.61 6.71 -13.67
CA ALA A 488 -11.22 7.94 -14.36
C ALA A 488 -9.72 8.22 -14.15
N LEU A 489 -9.22 8.10 -12.93
CA LEU A 489 -7.82 8.32 -12.61
C LEU A 489 -6.93 7.21 -13.17
N ARG A 490 -7.34 5.95 -13.07
CA ARG A 490 -6.62 4.82 -13.71
C ARG A 490 -6.51 5.00 -15.22
N GLN A 491 -7.59 5.43 -15.86
CA GLN A 491 -7.63 5.68 -17.29
C GLN A 491 -6.64 6.76 -17.68
N GLU A 492 -6.55 7.84 -16.90
CA GLU A 492 -5.58 8.92 -17.08
C GLU A 492 -4.14 8.42 -16.92
N MET A 493 -3.85 7.77 -15.78
CA MET A 493 -2.56 7.17 -15.46
C MET A 493 -2.10 6.11 -16.47
N GLY A 494 -3.04 5.47 -17.17
CA GLY A 494 -2.73 4.43 -18.14
C GLY A 494 -2.36 3.10 -17.51
N VAL A 495 -2.79 2.90 -16.27
CA VAL A 495 -2.73 1.63 -15.57
C VAL A 495 -4.00 0.83 -15.89
N PRO A 496 -4.01 -0.50 -15.63
CA PRO A 496 -5.20 -1.31 -15.83
C PRO A 496 -6.42 -0.73 -15.10
N LEU A 497 -7.54 -0.64 -15.82
CA LEU A 497 -8.83 -0.31 -15.25
C LEU A 497 -9.33 -1.49 -14.42
N ARG A 498 -10.12 -1.19 -13.39
CA ARG A 498 -10.93 -2.22 -12.73
C ARG A 498 -12.17 -2.44 -13.58
N ASP A 499 -12.46 -3.69 -13.91
CA ASP A 499 -13.68 -4.09 -14.62
C ASP A 499 -14.71 -4.77 -13.69
N ARG A 500 -14.33 -4.99 -12.44
CA ARG A 500 -15.11 -5.63 -11.38
C ARG A 500 -14.59 -5.25 -9.99
N TYR A 501 -15.37 -5.54 -8.96
CA TYR A 501 -14.90 -5.46 -7.57
C TYR A 501 -14.13 -6.73 -7.20
N LEU A 502 -12.80 -6.63 -7.17
CA LEU A 502 -11.90 -7.68 -6.68
C LEU A 502 -11.79 -7.60 -5.14
N TRP A 503 -12.20 -8.66 -4.45
CA TRP A 503 -12.20 -8.74 -2.99
C TRP A 503 -10.79 -8.68 -2.39
N ASP A 504 -9.84 -9.38 -3.01
CA ASP A 504 -8.44 -9.42 -2.54
C ASP A 504 -7.64 -8.16 -2.93
N GLU A 505 -8.23 -7.28 -3.73
CA GLU A 505 -7.70 -5.94 -4.05
C GLU A 505 -8.60 -4.84 -3.49
N ALA A 506 -9.55 -5.17 -2.62
CA ALA A 506 -10.39 -4.19 -1.95
C ALA A 506 -9.47 -3.31 -1.09
N PRO A 507 -9.32 -2.03 -1.42
CA PRO A 507 -8.53 -1.14 -0.58
C PRO A 507 -9.38 -0.64 0.61
N HIS A 508 -10.65 -1.05 0.71
CA HIS A 508 -11.69 -0.34 1.45
C HIS A 508 -12.80 -1.27 1.97
N ALA A 509 -13.47 -0.82 3.04
CA ALA A 509 -14.85 -1.18 3.34
C ALA A 509 -15.59 0.12 3.71
N VAL A 510 -16.80 0.32 3.19
CA VAL A 510 -17.68 1.45 3.55
C VAL A 510 -18.64 1.08 4.69
#